data_AF-A0A919DPX9-F1
#
_entry.id   AF-A0A919DPX9-F1
#
_cell.length_a   1.000
_cell.length_b   1.000
_cell.length_c   1.000
_cell.angle_alpha   90.00
_cell.angle_beta   90.00
_cell.angle_gamma   90.00
#
_symmetry.space_group_name_H-M   'P 1'
#
loop_
_entity.id
_entity.type
_entity.pdbx_description
1 polymer ?
#
loop_
_entity_poly.entity_id
_entity_poly.type
_entity_poly.pdbx_seq_one_letter_code
_entity_poly.pdbx_strand_id
1 'polypeptide(L)'
;MPGMIAGMLEERLDALSRMTAEHMAMPFPPGFRGLDVEDQDMVMLDADAYGYATNVLKRPLTEQHRAALTRLVAVFDKVLPVIDDEYASRYYTHVRKMAVLAVEVEDLREK
;
A
#
# COMPACT_ATOMS: atom_id res chain seq x y z
N MET A 1 8.04 7.82 -27.79
CA MET A 1 8.34 6.43 -27.39
C MET A 1 7.19 5.87 -26.54
N PRO A 2 6.03 5.55 -27.14
CA PRO A 2 4.84 5.14 -26.36
C PRO A 2 4.95 3.75 -25.73
N GLY A 3 5.73 2.84 -26.34
CA GLY A 3 5.84 1.45 -25.88
C GLY A 3 6.63 1.24 -24.58
N MET A 4 7.54 2.15 -24.22
CA MET A 4 8.35 1.99 -22.99
C MET A 4 7.53 2.25 -21.72
N ILE A 5 6.62 3.25 -21.74
CA ILE A 5 5.77 3.58 -20.59
C ILE A 5 4.75 2.46 -20.36
N ALA A 6 4.15 1.93 -21.44
CA ALA A 6 3.21 0.82 -21.35
C ALA A 6 3.86 -0.43 -20.72
N GLY A 7 5.08 -0.80 -21.14
CA GLY A 7 5.81 -1.92 -20.55
C GLY A 7 6.13 -1.71 -19.05
N MET A 8 6.56 -0.51 -18.67
CA MET A 8 6.80 -0.18 -17.25
C MET A 8 5.52 -0.23 -16.40
N LEU A 9 4.39 0.20 -16.95
CA LEU A 9 3.09 0.14 -16.26
C LEU A 9 2.65 -1.31 -16.05
N GLU A 10 2.77 -2.17 -17.06
CA GLU A 10 2.47 -3.60 -16.96
C GLU A 10 3.34 -4.28 -15.90
N GLU A 11 4.66 -4.04 -15.91
CA GLU A 11 5.59 -4.58 -14.91
C GLU A 11 5.22 -4.18 -13.47
N ARG A 12 4.81 -2.92 -13.26
CA ARG A 12 4.41 -2.41 -11.94
C ARG A 12 3.07 -2.97 -11.50
N LEU A 13 2.12 -3.15 -12.42
CA LEU A 13 0.84 -3.81 -12.14
C LEU A 13 1.05 -5.28 -11.75
N ASP A 14 1.93 -6.00 -12.44
CA ASP A 14 2.27 -7.39 -12.11
C ASP A 14 2.95 -7.49 -10.76
N ALA A 15 3.87 -6.58 -10.45
CA ALA A 15 4.51 -6.50 -9.14
C ALA A 15 3.49 -6.21 -8.03
N LEU A 16 2.56 -5.27 -8.26
CA LEU A 16 1.51 -4.93 -7.30
C LEU A 16 0.57 -6.10 -7.07
N SER A 17 0.20 -6.82 -8.14
CA SER A 17 -0.62 -8.03 -8.07
C SER A 17 0.03 -9.10 -7.21
N ARG A 18 1.32 -9.40 -7.44
CA ARG A 18 2.07 -10.36 -6.60
C ARG A 18 2.13 -9.92 -5.14
N MET A 19 2.45 -8.65 -4.87
CA MET A 19 2.53 -8.14 -3.50
C MET A 19 1.19 -8.20 -2.75
N THR A 20 0.07 -7.91 -3.43
CA THR A 20 -1.27 -8.06 -2.82
C THR A 20 -1.60 -9.51 -2.49
N ALA A 21 -1.22 -10.46 -3.36
CA ALA A 21 -1.40 -11.89 -3.09
C ALA A 21 -0.51 -12.39 -1.94
N GLU A 22 0.76 -11.97 -1.90
CA GLU A 22 1.68 -12.27 -0.79
C GLU A 22 1.14 -11.72 0.54
N HIS A 23 0.64 -10.48 0.53
CA HIS A 23 0.05 -9.85 1.70
C HIS A 23 -1.16 -10.64 2.24
N MET A 24 -2.06 -11.10 1.36
CA MET A 24 -3.21 -11.93 1.76
C MET A 24 -2.82 -13.26 2.41
N ALA A 25 -1.62 -13.78 2.12
CA ALA A 25 -1.09 -14.98 2.73
C ALA A 25 -0.40 -14.71 4.09
N MET A 26 -0.12 -13.45 4.43
CA MET A 26 0.51 -13.08 5.70
C MET A 26 -0.54 -13.02 6.82
N PRO A 27 -0.32 -13.69 7.96
CA PRO A 27 -1.22 -13.54 9.09
C PRO A 27 -1.13 -12.11 9.65
N PHE A 28 -2.27 -11.51 9.96
CA PHE A 28 -2.28 -10.19 10.60
C PHE A 28 -1.54 -10.24 11.96
N PRO A 29 -0.72 -9.23 12.32
CA PRO A 29 0.10 -9.26 13.52
C PRO A 29 -0.72 -9.48 14.80
N PRO A 30 -0.36 -10.47 15.64
CA PRO A 30 -1.01 -10.67 16.93
C PRO A 30 -0.91 -9.42 17.80
N GLY A 31 -2.00 -9.05 18.48
CA GLY A 31 -2.02 -7.89 19.38
C GLY A 31 -2.19 -6.52 18.70
N PHE A 32 -2.17 -6.46 17.36
CA PHE A 32 -2.41 -5.22 16.61
C PHE A 32 -3.89 -5.00 16.24
N ARG A 33 -4.76 -5.96 16.55
CA ARG A 33 -6.21 -5.80 16.33
C ARG A 33 -6.79 -4.86 17.37
N GLY A 34 -7.36 -3.73 16.91
CA GLY A 34 -7.88 -2.68 17.79
C GLY A 34 -6.79 -1.92 18.54
N LEU A 35 -5.53 -2.03 18.10
CA LEU A 35 -4.45 -1.22 18.60
C LEU A 35 -4.41 0.10 17.81
N ASP A 36 -4.32 1.21 18.53
CA ASP A 36 -4.03 2.53 17.97
C ASP A 36 -2.55 2.86 18.14
N VAL A 37 -1.91 3.30 17.07
CA VAL A 37 -0.51 3.76 17.06
C VAL A 37 -0.44 5.10 16.34
N GLU A 38 0.10 6.14 16.98
CA GLU A 38 0.13 7.51 16.42
C GLU A 38 -1.26 7.99 15.95
N ASP A 39 -2.29 7.75 16.78
CA ASP A 39 -3.70 8.03 16.48
C ASP A 39 -4.25 7.30 15.25
N GLN A 40 -3.63 6.20 14.82
CA GLN A 40 -4.06 5.37 13.70
C GLN A 40 -4.48 3.99 14.17
N ASP A 41 -5.71 3.60 13.79
CA ASP A 41 -6.17 2.22 13.94
C ASP A 41 -5.38 1.34 12.96
N MET A 42 -4.67 0.37 13.51
CA MET A 42 -3.75 -0.49 12.77
C MET A 42 -4.46 -1.47 11.83
N VAL A 43 -5.73 -1.81 12.10
CA VAL A 43 -6.57 -2.63 11.22
C VAL A 43 -7.08 -1.79 10.05
N MET A 44 -7.51 -0.56 10.31
CA MET A 44 -7.96 0.36 9.27
C MET A 44 -6.82 0.77 8.35
N LEU A 45 -5.64 1.04 8.89
CA LEU A 45 -4.44 1.36 8.12
C LEU A 45 -4.06 0.24 7.13
N ASP A 46 -4.14 -1.02 7.58
CA ASP A 46 -3.94 -2.21 6.74
C ASP A 46 -5.03 -2.33 5.65
N ALA A 47 -6.30 -2.28 6.06
CA ALA A 47 -7.45 -2.44 5.19
C ALA A 47 -7.51 -1.36 4.10
N ASP A 48 -7.25 -0.09 4.46
CA ASP A 48 -7.21 1.02 3.51
C ASP A 48 -6.08 0.83 2.50
N ALA A 49 -4.88 0.45 2.95
CA ALA A 49 -3.73 0.25 2.05
C ALA A 49 -3.99 -0.88 1.06
N TYR A 50 -4.50 -2.02 1.54
CA TYR A 50 -4.90 -3.13 0.69
C TYR A 50 -6.05 -2.77 -0.25
N GLY A 51 -7.05 -2.02 0.25
CA GLY A 51 -8.18 -1.52 -0.53
C GLY A 51 -7.75 -0.64 -1.70
N TYR A 52 -6.83 0.31 -1.47
CA TYR A 52 -6.29 1.13 -2.55
C TYR A 52 -5.47 0.31 -3.54
N ALA A 53 -4.57 -0.55 -3.07
CA ALA A 53 -3.75 -1.42 -3.93
C ALA A 53 -4.60 -2.27 -4.87
N THR A 54 -5.65 -2.92 -4.34
CA THR A 54 -6.57 -3.73 -5.15
C THR A 54 -7.45 -2.90 -6.08
N ASN A 55 -7.80 -1.67 -5.70
CA ASN A 55 -8.53 -0.75 -6.58
C ASN A 55 -7.67 -0.30 -7.76
N VAL A 56 -6.40 0.05 -7.53
CA VAL A 56 -5.44 0.43 -8.57
C VAL A 56 -5.27 -0.69 -9.61
N LEU A 57 -5.19 -1.96 -9.16
CA LEU A 57 -5.13 -3.10 -10.07
C LEU A 57 -6.35 -3.22 -10.99
N LYS A 58 -7.54 -2.80 -10.53
CA LYS A 58 -8.79 -2.92 -11.28
C LYS A 58 -9.03 -1.74 -12.21
N ARG A 59 -8.68 -0.53 -11.77
CA ARG A 59 -8.96 0.73 -12.50
C ARG A 59 -8.11 1.90 -11.98
N PRO A 60 -7.95 2.96 -12.80
CA PRO A 60 -7.40 4.22 -12.33
C PRO A 60 -8.20 4.81 -11.17
N LEU A 61 -7.51 5.45 -10.23
CA LEU A 61 -8.12 6.17 -9.12
C LEU A 61 -8.57 7.57 -9.53
N THR A 62 -9.61 8.06 -8.84
CA THR A 62 -9.97 9.48 -8.89
C THR A 62 -8.90 10.31 -8.20
N GLU A 63 -8.80 11.60 -8.53
CA GLU A 63 -7.86 12.53 -7.90
C GLU A 63 -7.96 12.52 -6.36
N GLN A 64 -9.20 12.49 -5.85
CA GLN A 64 -9.44 12.42 -4.41
C GLN A 64 -8.86 11.14 -3.78
N HIS A 65 -9.01 9.99 -4.45
CA HIS A 65 -8.47 8.71 -3.97
C HIS A 65 -6.95 8.64 -4.11
N ARG A 66 -6.35 9.24 -5.15
CA ARG A 66 -4.88 9.38 -5.25
C ARG A 66 -4.34 10.21 -4.10
N ALA A 67 -4.91 11.38 -3.85
CA ALA A 67 -4.50 12.24 -2.73
C ALA A 67 -4.70 11.58 -1.35
N ALA A 68 -5.69 10.69 -1.21
CA ALA A 68 -5.88 9.90 0.01
C ALA A 68 -4.82 8.81 0.14
N LEU A 69 -4.49 8.08 -0.94
CA LEU A 69 -3.43 7.08 -0.96
C LEU A 69 -2.05 7.71 -0.65
N THR A 70 -1.72 8.87 -1.23
CA THR A 70 -0.47 9.58 -0.89
C THR A 70 -0.40 9.95 0.58
N ARG A 71 -1.51 10.41 1.17
CA ARG A 71 -1.58 10.70 2.61
C ARG A 71 -1.42 9.44 3.45
N LEU A 72 -2.00 8.32 3.02
CA LEU A 72 -1.85 7.02 3.67
C LEU A 72 -0.39 6.56 3.70
N VAL A 73 0.35 6.74 2.60
CA VAL A 73 1.80 6.45 2.57
C VAL A 73 2.57 7.29 3.61
N ALA A 74 2.23 8.57 3.76
CA ALA A 74 2.86 9.44 4.75
C ALA A 74 2.51 9.07 6.21
N VAL A 75 1.36 8.42 6.44
CA VAL A 75 0.99 7.89 7.76
C VAL A 75 1.95 6.76 8.17
N PHE A 76 2.33 5.87 7.25
CA PHE A 76 3.29 4.81 7.54
C PHE A 76 4.65 5.33 7.99
N ASP A 77 5.09 6.51 7.50
CA ASP A 77 6.36 7.11 7.91
C ASP A 77 6.35 7.55 9.39
N LYS A 78 5.17 7.76 9.97
CA LYS A 78 4.99 8.08 11.40
C LYS A 78 4.84 6.83 12.26
N VAL A 79 4.06 5.86 11.76
CA VAL A 79 3.70 4.65 12.50
C VAL A 79 4.85 3.63 12.55
N LEU A 80 5.59 3.44 11.44
CA LEU A 80 6.63 2.40 11.38
C LEU A 80 7.75 2.57 12.42
N PRO A 81 8.29 3.77 12.68
CA PRO A 81 9.36 3.95 13.65
C PRO A 81 8.99 3.61 15.09
N VAL A 82 7.70 3.57 15.44
CA VAL A 82 7.22 3.31 16.81
C VAL A 82 6.75 1.87 17.03
N ILE A 83 6.80 1.03 16.00
CA ILE A 83 6.48 -0.40 16.15
C ILE A 83 7.71 -1.16 16.62
N ASP A 84 7.74 -1.53 17.89
CA ASP A 84 8.82 -2.33 18.48
C ASP A 84 8.73 -3.83 18.16
N ASP A 85 7.54 -4.33 17.82
CA ASP A 85 7.35 -5.75 17.47
C ASP A 85 7.96 -6.06 16.10
N GLU A 86 8.93 -6.98 16.06
CA GLU A 86 9.68 -7.30 14.84
C GLU A 86 8.78 -7.80 13.70
N TYR A 87 7.78 -8.64 14.03
CA TYR A 87 6.87 -9.18 13.02
C TYR A 87 5.95 -8.09 12.47
N ALA A 88 5.34 -7.30 13.35
CA ALA A 88 4.47 -6.20 12.97
C ALA A 88 5.22 -5.12 12.17
N SER A 89 6.45 -4.78 12.58
CA SER A 89 7.30 -3.84 11.83
C SER A 89 7.54 -4.34 10.40
N ARG A 90 7.88 -5.63 10.24
CA ARG A 90 8.04 -6.26 8.90
C ARG A 90 6.72 -6.29 8.12
N TYR A 91 5.62 -6.63 8.78
CA TYR A 91 4.29 -6.67 8.20
C TYR A 91 3.88 -5.30 7.65
N TYR A 92 3.90 -4.25 8.47
CA TYR A 92 3.50 -2.91 8.04
C TYR A 92 4.52 -2.28 7.08
N THR A 93 5.78 -2.69 7.10
CA THR A 93 6.76 -2.32 6.07
C THR A 93 6.36 -2.89 4.71
N HIS A 94 5.86 -4.14 4.66
CA HIS A 94 5.31 -4.74 3.43
C HIS A 94 4.08 -3.97 2.94
N VAL A 95 3.15 -3.64 3.85
CA VAL A 95 1.96 -2.85 3.53
C VAL A 95 2.32 -1.47 2.97
N ARG A 96 3.28 -0.76 3.58
CA ARG A 96 3.79 0.52 3.06
C ARG A 96 4.35 0.38 1.65
N LYS A 97 5.18 -0.64 1.39
CA LYS A 97 5.75 -0.88 0.05
C LYS A 97 4.66 -1.14 -0.99
N MET A 98 3.62 -1.88 -0.63
CA MET A 98 2.47 -2.13 -1.49
C MET A 98 1.71 -0.82 -1.80
N ALA A 99 1.49 0.04 -0.80
CA ALA A 99 0.85 1.34 -0.99
C ALA A 99 1.70 2.29 -1.86
N VAL A 100 3.02 2.32 -1.67
CA VAL A 100 3.95 3.11 -2.51
C VAL A 100 3.89 2.63 -3.96
N LEU A 101 3.92 1.31 -4.19
CA LEU A 101 3.84 0.76 -5.54
C LEU A 101 2.50 1.10 -6.21
N ALA A 102 1.41 1.16 -5.44
CA ALA A 102 0.12 1.62 -5.94
C ALA A 102 0.15 3.11 -6.37
N VAL A 103 0.86 3.98 -5.65
CA VAL A 103 1.10 5.37 -6.08
C VAL A 103 1.88 5.42 -7.39
N GLU A 104 2.97 4.65 -7.49
CA GLU A 104 3.80 4.62 -8.71
C GLU A 104 3.02 4.17 -9.95
N VAL A 105 2.10 3.21 -9.80
CA VAL A 105 1.21 2.77 -10.89
C VAL A 105 0.29 3.92 -11.34
N GLU A 106 -0.28 4.68 -10.42
CA GLU A 106 -1.12 5.84 -10.75
C GLU A 106 -0.31 6.95 -11.43
N ASP A 107 0.89 7.24 -10.93
CA ASP A 107 1.80 8.22 -11.54
C ASP A 107 2.21 7.84 -12.98
N LEU A 108 2.30 6.54 -13.28
CA LEU A 108 2.58 6.04 -14.64
C LEU A 108 1.35 6.13 -15.57
N ARG A 109 0.13 6.09 -15.02
CA ARG A 109 -1.10 6.24 -15.81
C ARG A 109 -1.37 7.68 -16.24
N GLU A 110 -0.83 8.66 -15.52
CA GLU A 110 -0.96 10.09 -15.84
C GLU A 110 0.04 10.58 -16.91
N LYS A 111 1.07 9.78 -17.22
CA LYS A 111 2.17 10.14 -18.13
C LYS A 111 1.97 9.59 -19.54
#